data_AF-F2RCY5-F1
#
_entry.id   AF-F2RCY5-F1
#
_cell.length_a   1.000
_cell.length_b   1.000
_cell.length_c   1.000
_cell.angle_alpha   90.00
_cell.angle_beta   90.00
_cell.angle_gamma   90.00
#
_symmetry.space_group_name_H-M   'P 1'
#
loop_
_entity.id
_entity.type
_entity.pdbx_description
1 polymer ?
#
loop_
_entity_poly.entity_id
_entity_poly.type
_entity_poly.pdbx_seq_one_letter_code
_entity_poly.pdbx_strand_id
1 'polypeptide(L)'
;MSIRHGLLALLERGPRYGSQLRTEFESRTGSTWPLNVGQVYTTLSRLERDGMVTQDGEDTAGHALYAITDSGRTELRTWFEKPVDRTSPARDELAIKLAMAVGAPSVDIRDVIQSQRRHTVQAMQDYTRLKAQALTAVESGGARERDDVAWLLVLEQLIFQTEAEARWLDHCEARLIRLSRTAAHATDTPPAAESPGAPARPAATAATPSTTPQASEAFPPVAGTR
;
A
#
# COMPACT_ATOMS: atom_id res chain seq x y z
N MET A 1 -8.08 -4.09 5.64
CA MET A 1 -9.32 -4.26 6.44
C MET A 1 -9.76 -5.71 6.35
N SER A 2 -10.09 -6.33 7.48
CA SER A 2 -10.66 -7.68 7.45
C SER A 2 -12.17 -7.57 7.23
N ILE A 3 -12.70 -8.26 6.22
CA ILE A 3 -14.15 -8.39 5.98
C ILE A 3 -14.89 -8.75 7.27
N ARG A 4 -14.24 -9.56 8.13
CA ARG A 4 -14.70 -9.91 9.48
C ARG A 4 -15.18 -8.69 10.29
N HIS A 5 -14.32 -7.68 10.46
CA HIS A 5 -14.64 -6.51 11.28
C HIS A 5 -15.71 -5.62 10.61
N GLY A 6 -15.72 -5.58 9.28
CA GLY A 6 -16.79 -4.92 8.54
C GLY A 6 -18.17 -5.54 8.81
N LEU A 7 -18.27 -6.88 8.82
CA LEU A 7 -19.52 -7.58 9.15
C LEU A 7 -19.94 -7.36 10.62
N LEU A 8 -18.99 -7.41 11.56
CA LEU A 8 -19.27 -7.11 12.97
C LEU A 8 -19.81 -5.68 13.15
N ALA A 9 -19.20 -4.69 12.48
CA ALA A 9 -19.66 -3.29 12.51
C ALA A 9 -21.07 -3.09 11.94
N LEU A 10 -21.46 -3.91 10.96
CA LEU A 10 -22.83 -3.88 10.42
C LEU A 10 -23.84 -4.52 11.38
N LEU A 11 -23.46 -5.61 12.04
CA LEU A 11 -24.30 -6.34 13.00
C LEU A 11 -24.47 -5.60 14.34
N GLU A 12 -23.61 -4.63 14.65
CA GLU A 12 -23.76 -3.78 15.84
C GLU A 12 -25.11 -3.05 15.89
N ARG A 13 -25.68 -2.73 14.72
CA ARG A 13 -26.96 -2.02 14.59
C ARG A 13 -28.20 -2.92 14.74
N GLY A 14 -28.00 -4.23 14.81
CA GLY A 14 -29.07 -5.21 14.99
C GLY A 14 -28.91 -6.46 14.10
N PRO A 15 -29.78 -7.47 14.32
CA PRO A 15 -29.71 -8.73 13.59
C PRO A 15 -29.98 -8.58 12.10
N ARG A 16 -29.20 -9.27 11.26
CA ARG A 16 -29.29 -9.17 9.78
C ARG A 16 -28.95 -10.49 9.10
N TYR A 17 -29.51 -10.70 7.92
CA TYR A 17 -29.19 -11.86 7.07
C TYR A 17 -28.04 -11.55 6.09
N GLY A 18 -27.40 -12.59 5.56
CA GLY A 18 -26.13 -12.48 4.82
C GLY A 18 -26.19 -11.59 3.57
N SER A 19 -27.27 -11.65 2.77
CA SER A 19 -27.40 -10.80 1.57
C SER A 19 -27.67 -9.33 1.91
N GLN A 20 -28.31 -9.03 3.04
CA GLN A 20 -28.42 -7.66 3.55
C GLN A 20 -27.04 -7.12 3.95
N LEU A 21 -26.27 -7.91 4.70
CA LEU A 21 -24.90 -7.53 5.11
C LEU A 21 -24.01 -7.25 3.90
N ARG A 22 -24.12 -8.07 2.85
CA ARG A 22 -23.43 -7.82 1.58
C ARG A 22 -23.79 -6.45 1.00
N THR A 23 -25.08 -6.18 0.87
CA THR A 23 -25.59 -4.96 0.23
C THR A 23 -25.15 -3.71 0.98
N GLU A 24 -25.23 -3.74 2.31
CA GLU A 24 -24.81 -2.61 3.16
C GLU A 24 -23.29 -2.47 3.28
N PHE A 25 -22.54 -3.57 3.09
CA PHE A 25 -21.09 -3.47 2.97
C PHE A 25 -20.73 -2.76 1.65
N GLU A 26 -21.28 -3.23 0.53
CA GLU A 26 -21.03 -2.66 -0.79
C GLU A 26 -21.48 -1.19 -0.89
N SER A 27 -22.59 -0.79 -0.24
CA SER A 27 -23.05 0.60 -0.23
C SER A 27 -22.04 1.55 0.42
N ARG A 28 -21.37 1.12 1.51
CA ARG A 28 -20.40 1.95 2.25
C ARG A 28 -19.02 1.98 1.65
N THR A 29 -18.64 0.89 0.99
CA THR A 29 -17.28 0.74 0.46
C THR A 29 -17.17 1.11 -1.00
N GLY A 30 -18.32 1.30 -1.67
CA GLY A 30 -18.46 1.24 -3.11
C GLY A 30 -17.98 -0.10 -3.65
N SER A 31 -18.35 -0.45 -4.87
CA SER A 31 -17.93 -1.70 -5.50
C SER A 31 -16.40 -1.88 -5.65
N THR A 32 -15.60 -0.92 -5.16
CA THR A 32 -14.15 -1.00 -4.93
C THR A 32 -13.73 -2.26 -4.18
N TRP A 33 -14.52 -2.70 -3.20
CA TRP A 33 -14.28 -3.97 -2.49
C TRP A 33 -15.46 -4.91 -2.70
N PRO A 34 -15.50 -5.63 -3.84
CA PRO A 34 -16.60 -6.53 -4.13
C PRO A 34 -16.60 -7.65 -3.10
N LEU A 35 -17.76 -7.89 -2.49
CA LEU A 35 -17.95 -8.92 -1.50
C LEU A 35 -18.98 -9.92 -2.01
N ASN A 36 -18.55 -11.14 -2.35
CA ASN A 36 -19.49 -12.13 -2.82
C ASN A 36 -20.27 -12.74 -1.65
N VAL A 37 -21.50 -13.20 -1.91
CA VAL A 37 -22.38 -13.71 -0.85
C VAL A 37 -21.79 -14.94 -0.15
N GLY A 38 -21.05 -15.78 -0.88
CA GLY A 38 -20.37 -16.95 -0.31
C GLY A 38 -19.28 -16.59 0.70
N GLN A 39 -18.53 -15.50 0.45
CA GLN A 39 -17.54 -14.95 1.38
C GLN A 39 -18.21 -14.40 2.64
N VAL A 40 -19.39 -13.78 2.51
CA VAL A 40 -20.17 -13.33 3.68
C VAL A 40 -20.51 -14.53 4.55
N TYR A 41 -21.16 -15.55 4.01
CA TYR A 41 -21.54 -16.74 4.79
C TYR A 41 -20.32 -17.49 5.35
N THR A 42 -19.25 -17.65 4.58
CA THR A 42 -18.01 -18.26 5.07
C THR A 42 -17.39 -17.47 6.23
N THR A 43 -17.48 -16.14 6.20
CA THR A 43 -16.97 -15.28 7.26
C THR A 43 -17.89 -15.33 8.49
N LEU A 44 -19.21 -15.31 8.29
CA LEU A 44 -20.20 -15.48 9.36
C LEU A 44 -20.03 -16.81 10.08
N SER A 45 -19.87 -17.92 9.36
CA SER A 45 -19.62 -19.24 9.97
C SER A 45 -18.33 -19.28 10.78
N ARG A 46 -17.29 -18.52 10.39
CA ARG A 46 -16.05 -18.41 11.19
C ARG A 46 -16.28 -17.56 12.44
N LEU A 47 -16.93 -16.42 12.29
CA LEU A 47 -17.30 -15.55 13.42
C LEU A 47 -18.17 -16.28 14.45
N GLU A 48 -19.07 -17.15 13.99
CA GLU A 48 -19.95 -17.95 14.84
C GLU A 48 -19.16 -19.01 15.62
N ARG A 49 -18.26 -19.73 14.93
CA ARG A 49 -17.32 -20.67 15.59
C ARG A 49 -16.43 -19.96 16.61
N ASP A 50 -16.01 -18.74 16.31
CA ASP A 50 -15.19 -17.90 17.19
C ASP A 50 -16.03 -17.27 18.33
N GLY A 51 -17.35 -17.52 18.40
CA GLY A 51 -18.25 -17.00 19.43
C GLY A 51 -18.55 -15.50 19.33
N MET A 52 -18.22 -14.87 18.22
CA MET A 52 -18.36 -13.42 17.99
C MET A 52 -19.72 -13.03 17.42
N VAL A 53 -20.41 -13.96 16.77
CA VAL A 53 -21.80 -13.82 16.31
C VAL A 53 -22.58 -15.07 16.66
N THR A 54 -23.90 -14.98 16.68
CA THR A 54 -24.82 -16.12 16.84
C THR A 54 -25.94 -16.00 15.83
N GLN A 55 -26.52 -17.12 15.41
CA GLN A 55 -27.80 -17.09 14.73
C GLN A 55 -28.91 -16.70 15.73
N ASP A 56 -29.77 -15.76 15.32
CA ASP A 56 -30.85 -15.16 16.12
C ASP A 56 -32.18 -15.26 15.37
N GLY A 57 -32.59 -16.50 15.09
CA GLY A 57 -33.83 -16.81 14.38
C GLY A 57 -33.76 -16.63 12.87
N GLU A 58 -34.93 -16.42 12.28
CA GLU A 58 -35.15 -16.26 10.84
C GLU A 58 -36.03 -15.04 10.57
N ASP A 59 -35.84 -14.41 9.41
CA ASP A 59 -36.74 -13.36 8.94
C ASP A 59 -38.09 -13.94 8.45
N THR A 60 -39.01 -13.07 8.04
CA THR A 60 -40.32 -13.46 7.51
C THR A 60 -40.26 -14.31 6.23
N ALA A 61 -39.09 -14.37 5.57
CA ALA A 61 -38.84 -15.15 4.37
C ALA A 61 -38.01 -16.43 4.65
N GLY A 62 -37.70 -16.73 5.91
CA GLY A 62 -36.93 -17.92 6.31
C GLY A 62 -35.41 -17.76 6.20
N HIS A 63 -34.89 -16.54 6.05
CA HIS A 63 -33.44 -16.32 6.04
C HIS A 63 -32.89 -16.27 7.46
N ALA A 64 -31.80 -17.01 7.70
CA ALA A 64 -31.08 -16.97 8.96
C ALA A 64 -30.58 -15.56 9.30
N LEU A 65 -31.02 -15.04 10.44
CA LEU A 65 -30.55 -13.79 11.01
C LEU A 65 -29.34 -14.04 11.89
N TYR A 66 -28.34 -13.17 11.79
CA TYR A 66 -27.15 -13.21 12.65
C TYR A 66 -27.14 -11.99 13.55
N ALA A 67 -26.74 -12.17 14.80
CA ALA A 67 -26.58 -11.11 15.78
C ALA A 67 -25.15 -11.13 16.36
N ILE A 68 -24.60 -9.95 16.67
CA ILE A 68 -23.30 -9.83 17.32
C ILE A 68 -23.39 -10.14 18.82
N THR A 69 -22.46 -10.94 19.34
CA THR A 69 -22.36 -11.27 20.77
C THR A 69 -21.55 -10.22 21.53
N ASP A 70 -21.52 -10.29 22.86
CA ASP A 70 -20.68 -9.41 23.68
C ASP A 70 -19.18 -9.58 23.41
N SER A 71 -18.76 -10.81 23.10
CA SER A 71 -17.41 -11.11 22.63
C SER A 71 -17.11 -10.38 21.32
N GLY A 72 -18.05 -10.46 20.35
CA GLY A 72 -17.94 -9.75 19.08
C GLY A 72 -17.87 -8.22 19.25
N ARG A 73 -18.67 -7.63 20.15
CA ARG A 73 -18.62 -6.19 20.46
C ARG A 73 -17.29 -5.77 21.07
N THR A 74 -16.72 -6.60 21.94
CA THR A 74 -15.42 -6.34 22.57
C THR A 74 -14.29 -6.37 21.54
N GLU A 75 -14.30 -7.37 20.66
CA GLU A 75 -13.36 -7.46 19.52
C GLU A 75 -13.51 -6.25 18.59
N LEU A 76 -14.74 -5.88 18.25
CA LEU A 76 -15.01 -4.73 17.38
C LEU A 76 -14.48 -3.41 17.99
N ARG A 77 -14.71 -3.19 19.28
CA ARG A 77 -14.18 -2.02 20.00
C ARG A 77 -12.65 -1.99 19.98
N THR A 78 -12.03 -3.11 20.32
CA THR A 78 -10.57 -3.26 20.31
C THR A 78 -10.01 -2.95 18.92
N TRP A 79 -10.69 -3.38 17.86
CA TRP A 79 -10.30 -3.10 16.50
C TRP A 79 -10.39 -1.61 16.13
N PHE A 80 -11.44 -0.89 16.56
CA PHE A 80 -11.56 0.55 16.33
C PHE A 80 -10.52 1.37 17.11
N GLU A 81 -10.12 0.92 18.30
CA GLU A 81 -9.10 1.58 19.13
C GLU A 81 -7.68 1.32 18.62
N LYS A 82 -7.44 0.17 18.00
CA LYS A 82 -6.12 -0.23 17.52
C LYS A 82 -5.75 0.51 16.23
N PRO A 83 -4.63 1.26 16.20
CA PRO A 83 -4.14 1.87 14.97
C PRO A 83 -3.82 0.82 13.89
N VAL A 84 -4.03 1.20 12.63
CA VAL A 84 -3.58 0.39 11.50
C VAL A 84 -2.06 0.51 11.40
N ASP A 85 -1.35 -0.57 11.74
CA ASP A 85 0.10 -0.63 11.65
C ASP A 85 0.58 -0.51 10.19
N ARG A 86 1.59 0.34 9.97
CA ARG A 86 2.22 0.62 8.67
C ARG A 86 3.72 0.33 8.66
N THR A 87 4.25 -0.28 9.71
CA THR A 87 5.70 -0.50 9.93
C THR A 87 6.33 -1.47 8.92
N SER A 88 5.52 -2.30 8.25
CA SER A 88 5.91 -3.07 7.08
C SER A 88 5.06 -2.61 5.88
N PRO A 89 5.49 -1.61 5.09
CA PRO A 89 4.73 -1.19 3.93
C PRO A 89 4.47 -2.40 3.04
N ALA A 90 3.21 -2.55 2.60
CA ALA A 90 2.85 -3.59 1.65
C ALA A 90 3.79 -3.46 0.44
N ARG A 91 4.21 -4.60 -0.13
CA ARG A 91 5.04 -4.61 -1.34
C ARG A 91 4.31 -3.85 -2.43
N ASP A 92 4.75 -2.62 -2.69
CA ASP A 92 4.20 -1.79 -3.74
C ASP A 92 4.71 -2.32 -5.07
N GLU A 93 3.81 -2.96 -5.82
CA GLU A 93 4.12 -3.59 -7.10
C GLU A 93 4.70 -2.59 -8.10
N LEU A 94 4.18 -1.36 -8.13
CA LEU A 94 4.62 -0.33 -9.04
C LEU A 94 6.04 0.14 -8.69
N ALA A 95 6.34 0.33 -7.40
CA ALA A 95 7.69 0.64 -6.94
C ALA A 95 8.69 -0.46 -7.33
N ILE A 96 8.32 -1.73 -7.15
CA ILE A 96 9.14 -2.87 -7.56
C ILE A 96 9.32 -2.89 -9.07
N LYS A 97 8.25 -2.68 -9.84
CA LYS A 97 8.28 -2.65 -11.31
C LYS A 97 9.23 -1.56 -11.83
N LEU A 98 9.16 -0.35 -11.28
CA LEU A 98 10.07 0.74 -11.66
C LEU A 98 11.51 0.44 -11.24
N ALA A 99 11.73 -0.12 -10.05
CA ALA A 99 13.06 -0.49 -9.59
C ALA A 99 13.70 -1.57 -10.49
N MET A 100 12.94 -2.60 -10.89
CA MET A 100 13.42 -3.67 -11.78
C MET A 100 13.58 -3.21 -13.24
N ALA A 101 12.85 -2.18 -13.67
CA ALA A 101 13.03 -1.59 -15.00
C ALA A 101 14.37 -0.85 -15.13
N VAL A 102 14.96 -0.39 -14.03
CA VAL A 102 16.29 0.24 -14.04
C VAL A 102 17.35 -0.79 -14.44
N GLY A 103 17.99 -0.59 -15.60
CA GLY A 103 19.04 -1.47 -16.12
C GLY A 103 18.53 -2.67 -16.92
N ALA A 104 17.21 -2.82 -17.10
CA ALA A 104 16.65 -3.84 -17.96
C ALA A 104 16.84 -3.43 -19.45
N PRO A 105 17.57 -4.21 -20.28
CA PRO A 105 17.99 -3.78 -21.61
C PRO A 105 16.83 -3.63 -22.61
N SER A 106 15.68 -4.26 -22.35
CA SER A 106 14.51 -4.27 -23.24
C SER A 106 13.37 -3.38 -22.75
N VAL A 107 13.55 -2.61 -21.67
CA VAL A 107 12.48 -1.84 -21.03
C VAL A 107 12.80 -0.35 -21.12
N ASP A 108 11.94 0.41 -21.80
CA ASP A 108 11.93 1.85 -21.65
C ASP A 108 11.13 2.22 -20.38
N ILE A 109 11.85 2.63 -19.34
CA ILE A 109 11.26 3.07 -18.08
C ILE A 109 10.33 4.28 -18.25
N ARG A 110 10.56 5.14 -19.26
CA ARG A 110 9.69 6.27 -19.55
C ARG A 110 8.31 5.78 -20.00
N ASP A 111 8.27 4.77 -20.86
CA ASP A 111 7.01 4.19 -21.33
C ASP A 111 6.23 3.53 -20.19
N VAL A 112 6.94 2.86 -19.26
CA VAL A 112 6.32 2.29 -18.05
C VAL A 112 5.69 3.39 -17.20
N ILE A 113 6.42 4.47 -16.92
CA ILE A 113 5.93 5.61 -16.14
C ILE A 113 4.73 6.26 -16.83
N GLN A 114 4.82 6.53 -18.13
CA GLN A 114 3.75 7.19 -18.88
C GLN A 114 2.50 6.31 -18.99
N SER A 115 2.67 4.99 -19.15
CA SER A 115 1.55 4.05 -19.12
C SER A 115 0.87 4.06 -17.77
N GLN A 116 1.62 4.00 -16.67
CA GLN A 116 1.04 4.05 -15.34
C GLN A 116 0.33 5.39 -15.10
N ARG A 117 0.98 6.51 -15.42
CA ARG A 117 0.42 7.86 -15.26
C ARG A 117 -0.95 8.00 -15.91
N ARG A 118 -1.11 7.50 -17.15
CA ARG A 118 -2.42 7.53 -17.85
C ARG A 118 -3.48 6.78 -17.05
N HIS A 119 -3.14 5.59 -16.54
CA HIS A 119 -4.04 4.80 -15.72
C HIS A 119 -4.38 5.51 -14.39
N THR A 120 -3.40 6.10 -13.71
CA THR A 120 -3.59 6.86 -12.46
C THR A 120 -4.53 8.05 -12.67
N VAL A 121 -4.32 8.84 -13.74
CA VAL A 121 -5.14 10.01 -14.05
C VAL A 121 -6.57 9.60 -14.41
N GLN A 122 -6.75 8.53 -15.18
CA GLN A 122 -8.07 8.01 -15.51
C GLN A 122 -8.83 7.57 -14.26
N ALA A 123 -8.18 6.81 -13.37
CA ALA A 123 -8.78 6.40 -12.09
C ALA A 123 -9.16 7.61 -11.23
N MET A 124 -8.30 8.63 -11.15
CA MET A 124 -8.57 9.88 -10.42
C MET A 124 -9.81 10.61 -10.97
N GLN A 125 -9.96 10.68 -12.29
CA GLN A 125 -11.14 11.29 -12.94
C GLN A 125 -12.41 10.50 -12.63
N ASP A 126 -12.35 9.17 -12.66
CA ASP A 126 -13.47 8.29 -12.33
C ASP A 126 -13.90 8.45 -10.87
N TYR A 127 -12.96 8.48 -9.93
CA TYR A 127 -13.26 8.72 -8.52
C TYR A 127 -13.78 10.14 -8.27
N THR A 128 -13.27 11.14 -8.97
CA THR A 128 -13.78 12.53 -8.86
C THR A 128 -15.22 12.62 -9.34
N ARG A 129 -15.58 11.93 -10.43
CA ARG A 129 -16.96 11.86 -10.93
C ARG A 129 -17.89 11.16 -9.92
N LEU A 130 -17.44 10.05 -9.33
CA LEU A 130 -18.18 9.35 -8.28
C LEU A 130 -18.34 10.20 -7.02
N LYS A 131 -17.31 10.96 -6.63
CA LYS A 131 -17.35 11.89 -5.49
C LYS A 131 -18.41 12.97 -5.68
N ALA A 132 -18.50 13.55 -6.88
CA ALA A 132 -19.54 14.53 -7.18
C ALA A 132 -20.95 13.94 -7.01
N GLN A 133 -21.18 12.72 -7.49
CA GLN A 133 -22.47 12.02 -7.34
C GLN A 133 -22.78 11.71 -5.87
N ALA A 134 -21.80 11.22 -5.11
CA ALA A 134 -21.94 10.95 -3.69
C ALA A 134 -22.26 12.21 -2.88
N LEU A 135 -21.63 13.34 -3.22
CA LEU A 135 -21.88 14.62 -2.56
C LEU A 135 -23.34 15.07 -2.76
N THR A 136 -23.86 15.00 -4.00
CA THR A 136 -25.27 15.30 -4.27
C THR A 136 -26.22 14.38 -3.52
N ALA A 137 -25.88 13.09 -3.36
CA ALA A 137 -26.68 12.14 -2.59
C ALA A 137 -26.73 12.52 -1.09
N VAL A 138 -25.59 12.90 -0.51
CA VAL A 138 -25.50 13.38 0.89
C VAL A 138 -26.33 14.65 1.08
N GLU A 139 -26.19 15.64 0.19
CA GLU A 139 -26.91 16.92 0.24
C GLU A 139 -28.43 16.75 0.11
N SER A 140 -28.88 15.73 -0.63
CA SER A 140 -30.31 15.45 -0.83
C SER A 140 -31.00 14.88 0.42
N GLY A 141 -30.25 14.48 1.45
CA GLY A 141 -30.79 14.12 2.78
C GLY A 141 -31.75 12.92 2.77
N GLY A 142 -31.23 11.71 2.52
CA GLY A 142 -32.02 10.48 2.44
C GLY A 142 -31.79 9.49 3.59
N ALA A 143 -32.58 8.40 3.60
CA ALA A 143 -32.46 7.30 4.60
C ALA A 143 -31.08 6.59 4.62
N ARG A 144 -30.22 6.84 3.63
CA ARG A 144 -28.87 6.26 3.48
C ARG A 144 -27.73 7.24 3.76
N GLU A 145 -28.01 8.41 4.33
CA GLU A 145 -27.01 9.47 4.56
C GLU A 145 -25.69 8.96 5.16
N ARG A 146 -25.74 8.09 6.18
CA ARG A 146 -24.51 7.52 6.79
C ARG A 146 -23.71 6.66 5.84
N ASP A 147 -24.37 5.91 4.98
CA ASP A 147 -23.71 5.05 4.00
C ASP A 147 -23.11 5.91 2.88
N ASP A 148 -23.82 6.97 2.47
CA ASP A 148 -23.35 7.93 1.48
C ASP A 148 -22.10 8.69 1.97
N VAL A 149 -22.09 9.11 3.24
CA VAL A 149 -20.91 9.72 3.89
C VAL A 149 -19.75 8.72 3.98
N ALA A 150 -20.02 7.46 4.36
CA ALA A 150 -18.97 6.44 4.43
C ALA A 150 -18.32 6.21 3.04
N TRP A 151 -19.13 6.16 1.99
CA TRP A 151 -18.65 6.02 0.63
C TRP A 151 -17.86 7.25 0.16
N LEU A 152 -18.32 8.45 0.50
CA LEU A 152 -17.59 9.69 0.22
C LEU A 152 -16.17 9.68 0.82
N LEU A 153 -16.03 9.26 2.08
CA LEU A 153 -14.72 9.15 2.74
C LEU A 153 -13.79 8.15 2.04
N VAL A 154 -14.34 7.04 1.55
CA VAL A 154 -13.58 6.06 0.77
C VAL A 154 -13.10 6.67 -0.56
N LEU A 155 -13.98 7.37 -1.28
CA LEU A 155 -13.64 8.02 -2.54
C LEU A 155 -12.54 9.07 -2.36
N GLU A 156 -12.62 9.88 -1.31
CA GLU A 156 -11.59 10.86 -0.99
C GLU A 156 -10.24 10.20 -0.73
N GLN A 157 -10.23 9.11 0.05
CA GLN A 157 -9.02 8.33 0.28
C GLN A 157 -8.45 7.71 -1.01
N LEU A 158 -9.28 7.29 -1.96
CA LEU A 158 -8.83 6.79 -3.27
C LEU A 158 -8.25 7.90 -4.14
N ILE A 159 -8.87 9.09 -4.14
CA ILE A 159 -8.36 10.27 -4.84
C ILE A 159 -6.98 10.65 -4.28
N PHE A 160 -6.82 10.77 -2.97
CA PHE A 160 -5.53 11.10 -2.35
C PHE A 160 -4.44 10.07 -2.67
N GLN A 161 -4.79 8.78 -2.77
CA GLN A 161 -3.85 7.75 -3.22
C GLN A 161 -3.41 7.96 -4.67
N THR A 162 -4.35 8.22 -5.58
CA THR A 162 -4.01 8.49 -6.99
C THR A 162 -3.18 9.77 -7.16
N GLU A 163 -3.44 10.82 -6.36
CA GLU A 163 -2.63 12.04 -6.35
C GLU A 163 -1.21 11.79 -5.83
N ALA A 164 -1.08 11.00 -4.78
CA ALA A 164 0.22 10.61 -4.23
C ALA A 164 1.03 9.79 -5.25
N GLU A 165 0.39 8.83 -5.92
CA GLU A 165 1.00 8.04 -6.99
C GLU A 165 1.45 8.93 -8.16
N ALA A 166 0.57 9.82 -8.66
CA ALA A 166 0.90 10.72 -9.76
C ALA A 166 2.10 11.62 -9.43
N ARG A 167 2.13 12.19 -8.22
CA ARG A 167 3.24 13.02 -7.74
C ARG A 167 4.54 12.23 -7.60
N TRP A 168 4.46 10.96 -7.20
CA TRP A 168 5.62 10.09 -7.11
C TRP A 168 6.14 9.69 -8.50
N LEU A 169 5.26 9.43 -9.47
CA LEU A 169 5.65 9.21 -10.87
C LEU A 169 6.35 10.43 -11.48
N ASP A 170 5.86 11.65 -11.19
CA ASP A 170 6.54 12.90 -11.56
C ASP A 170 7.96 12.98 -10.98
N HIS A 171 8.11 12.59 -9.70
CA HIS A 171 9.41 12.55 -9.06
C HIS A 171 10.37 11.56 -9.74
N CYS A 172 9.88 10.36 -10.07
CA CYS A 172 10.65 9.32 -10.76
C CYS A 172 11.10 9.79 -12.15
N GLU A 173 10.20 10.37 -12.94
CA GLU A 173 10.53 10.90 -14.26
C GLU A 173 11.59 12.02 -14.20
N ALA A 174 11.41 12.98 -13.29
CA ALA A 174 12.39 14.05 -13.08
C ALA A 174 13.77 13.52 -12.63
N ARG A 175 13.80 12.46 -11.81
CA ARG A 175 15.04 11.80 -11.39
C ARG A 175 15.74 11.12 -12.56
N LEU A 176 15.00 10.39 -13.40
CA LEU A 176 15.56 9.70 -14.56
C LEU A 176 16.16 10.67 -15.58
N ILE A 177 15.48 11.79 -15.86
CA ILE A 177 15.99 12.85 -16.76
C ILE A 177 17.29 13.47 -16.22
N ARG A 178 17.47 13.55 -14.90
CA ARG A 178 18.73 14.04 -14.31
C ARG A 178 19.86 13.02 -14.49
N LEU A 179 19.59 11.76 -14.16
CA LEU A 179 20.60 10.69 -14.24
C LEU A 179 21.07 10.45 -15.68
N SER A 180 20.16 10.50 -16.66
CA SER A 180 20.52 10.33 -18.07
C SER A 180 21.42 11.48 -18.58
N ARG A 181 21.18 12.71 -18.14
CA ARG A 181 22.04 13.87 -18.46
C ARG A 181 23.43 13.75 -17.84
N THR A 182 23.52 13.31 -16.58
CA THR A 182 24.81 13.07 -15.92
C THR A 182 25.60 11.97 -16.63
N ALA A 183 24.95 10.88 -17.04
CA ALA A 183 25.60 9.81 -17.80
C ALA A 183 26.13 10.31 -19.15
N ALA A 184 25.33 11.10 -19.89
CA ALA A 184 25.75 11.68 -21.17
C ALA A 184 26.97 12.62 -21.03
N HIS A 185 27.01 13.45 -19.99
CA HIS A 185 28.17 14.31 -19.71
C HIS A 185 29.42 13.54 -19.27
N ALA A 186 29.26 12.41 -18.56
CA ALA A 186 30.39 11.55 -18.20
C ALA A 186 31.00 10.87 -19.43
N THR A 187 30.20 10.52 -20.44
CA THR A 187 30.68 9.98 -21.72
C THR A 187 31.28 11.03 -22.65
N ASP A 188 30.85 12.30 -22.56
CA ASP A 188 31.38 13.41 -23.37
C ASP A 188 32.62 14.09 -22.76
N THR A 189 33.04 13.69 -21.54
CA THR A 189 34.29 14.19 -20.96
C THR A 189 35.46 13.49 -21.67
N PRO A 190 36.32 14.21 -22.42
CA PRO A 190 37.50 13.60 -23.01
C PRO A 190 38.37 13.00 -21.92
N PRO A 191 39.04 11.85 -22.14
CA PRO A 191 40.03 11.38 -21.18
C PRO A 191 41.03 12.52 -20.97
N ALA A 192 41.19 12.94 -19.71
CA ALA A 192 42.18 13.93 -19.34
C ALA A 192 43.50 13.53 -19.98
N ALA A 193 43.96 14.33 -20.94
CA ALA A 193 45.21 14.09 -21.65
C ALA A 193 46.29 13.83 -20.60
N GLU A 194 46.88 12.63 -20.66
CA GLU A 194 48.13 12.33 -19.97
C GLU A 194 49.09 13.48 -20.25
N SER A 195 49.45 14.23 -19.22
CA SER A 195 50.53 15.22 -19.31
C SER A 195 51.84 14.47 -19.53
N PRO A 196 52.56 14.64 -20.64
CA PRO A 196 53.90 14.09 -20.77
C PRO A 196 54.87 15.10 -20.14
N GLY A 197 55.46 14.75 -19.00
CA GLY A 197 56.65 15.44 -18.52
C GLY A 197 56.74 15.63 -17.01
N ALA A 198 57.17 14.60 -16.30
CA ALA A 198 57.98 14.77 -15.09
C ALA A 198 59.29 14.00 -15.31
N PRO A 199 60.47 14.62 -15.19
CA PRO A 199 61.73 13.95 -15.44
C PRO A 199 62.03 12.92 -14.34
N ALA A 200 62.61 11.80 -14.78
CA ALA A 200 63.07 10.71 -13.95
C ALA A 200 63.99 11.19 -12.81
N ARG A 201 63.67 10.79 -11.57
CA ARG A 201 64.63 10.79 -10.47
C ARG A 201 65.52 9.54 -10.58
N PRO A 202 66.85 9.66 -10.38
CA PRO A 202 67.72 8.50 -10.42
C PRO A 202 67.56 7.64 -9.17
N ALA A 203 67.78 6.34 -9.39
CA ALA A 203 67.80 5.30 -8.38
C ALA A 203 68.80 5.61 -7.26
N ALA A 204 68.38 5.41 -6.02
CA ALA A 204 69.27 5.19 -4.88
C ALA A 204 68.92 3.85 -4.24
N THR A 205 69.94 3.02 -4.23
CA THR A 205 69.99 1.60 -3.87
C THR A 205 70.03 1.42 -2.34
N ALA A 206 69.45 0.30 -1.90
CA ALA A 206 69.71 -0.45 -0.66
C ALA A 206 69.26 0.13 0.70
N ALA A 207 68.26 -0.51 1.31
CA ALA A 207 68.47 -1.38 2.48
C ALA A 207 67.18 -2.17 2.82
N THR A 208 67.28 -3.49 2.85
CA THR A 208 66.37 -4.47 3.47
C THR A 208 67.11 -5.10 4.66
N PRO A 209 66.46 -5.93 5.51
CA PRO A 209 65.09 -5.94 6.02
C PRO A 209 65.07 -6.08 7.57
N SER A 210 63.91 -5.99 8.22
CA SER A 210 63.72 -6.52 9.59
C SER A 210 62.29 -7.04 9.81
N THR A 211 62.15 -8.35 9.57
CA THR A 211 61.32 -9.40 10.20
C THR A 211 60.42 -8.97 11.40
N THR A 212 59.07 -8.96 11.32
CA THR A 212 58.07 -10.02 11.68
C THR A 212 57.76 -10.13 13.20
N PRO A 213 56.60 -10.64 13.73
CA PRO A 213 55.17 -10.72 13.30
C PRO A 213 54.11 -10.25 14.38
N GLN A 214 52.83 -10.31 13.98
CA GLN A 214 51.60 -10.73 14.72
C GLN A 214 51.12 -10.03 16.02
N ALA A 215 49.84 -9.63 16.01
CA ALA A 215 48.73 -10.14 16.85
C ALA A 215 47.48 -9.29 16.57
N SER A 216 46.38 -9.84 16.04
CA SER A 216 45.31 -10.52 16.79
C SER A 216 44.63 -9.58 17.79
N GLU A 217 43.43 -9.10 17.46
CA GLU A 217 42.31 -9.16 18.42
C GLU A 217 40.96 -9.00 17.71
N ALA A 218 40.10 -9.97 18.01
CA ALA A 218 38.71 -10.08 17.62
C ALA A 218 37.85 -10.09 18.90
N PHE A 219 36.55 -9.84 18.72
CA PHE A 219 35.39 -9.93 19.65
C PHE A 219 34.96 -8.66 20.40
N PRO A 220 33.68 -8.53 20.86
CA PRO A 220 32.42 -9.24 20.48
C PRO A 220 31.23 -8.27 20.17
N PRO A 221 30.05 -8.80 19.76
CA PRO A 221 28.79 -8.07 19.68
C PRO A 221 28.05 -8.02 21.04
N VAL A 222 27.32 -6.93 21.31
CA VAL A 222 26.44 -6.81 22.48
C VAL A 222 25.04 -7.33 22.12
N ALA A 223 24.66 -8.44 22.75
CA ALA A 223 23.31 -8.98 22.75
C ALA A 223 22.49 -8.42 23.92
N GLY A 224 21.31 -7.90 23.60
CA GLY A 224 20.00 -8.14 24.25
C GLY A 224 19.79 -7.74 25.71
N THR A 225 18.66 -7.08 25.98
CA THR A 225 17.78 -7.50 27.08
C THR A 225 16.34 -6.98 26.92
N ARG A 226 15.40 -7.92 27.00
CA ARG A 226 14.00 -7.86 27.50
C ARG A 226 12.93 -7.07 26.74
#